data_AF-H3H8U4-F1
#
_entry.id   AF-H3H8U4-F1
#
_cell.length_a   1.000
_cell.length_b   1.000
_cell.length_c   1.000
_cell.angle_alpha   90.00
_cell.angle_beta   90.00
_cell.angle_gamma   90.00
#
_symmetry.space_group_name_H-M   'P 1'
#
loop_
_entity.id
_entity.type
_entity.pdbx_description
1 polymer ?
#
loop_
_entity_poly.entity_id
_entity_poly.type
_entity_poly.pdbx_seq_one_letter_code
_entity_poly.pdbx_strand_id
1 'polypeptide(L)'
;MVGGGGGGAAFCSPELTNSFFITSLLGSIGSCTKDTAALFTQFGYGYTSSKAALNMITRLLAVELHESNIVAVSLHPGYVDTDMTEGKATLKPSDSVAAMTDLITKLTPESTGKFFNLDPQTPVSELPW
;
A
#
# COMPACT_ATOMS: atom_id res chain seq x y z
N MET A 1 -4.65 56.23 14.20
CA MET A 1 -5.22 54.90 14.55
C MET A 1 -6.21 54.51 13.46
N VAL A 2 -5.82 53.66 12.52
CA VAL A 2 -6.77 52.79 11.80
C VAL A 2 -6.05 51.45 11.67
N GLY A 3 -6.52 50.50 12.48
CA GLY A 3 -5.98 49.15 12.58
C GLY A 3 -6.52 48.25 11.47
N GLY A 4 -5.80 47.14 11.30
CA GLY A 4 -6.00 46.17 10.23
C GLY A 4 -7.27 45.35 10.31
N GLY A 5 -7.54 44.66 9.22
CA GLY A 5 -8.60 43.67 9.06
C GLY A 5 -8.24 42.72 7.93
N GLY A 6 -7.19 41.93 8.13
CA GLY A 6 -6.80 40.85 7.22
C GLY A 6 -7.86 39.75 7.27
N GLY A 7 -8.66 39.65 6.20
CA GLY A 7 -9.55 38.52 5.96
C GLY A 7 -8.73 37.28 5.61
N GLY A 8 -8.24 36.58 6.63
CA GLY A 8 -7.75 35.23 6.47
C GLY A 8 -8.93 34.34 6.12
N ALA A 9 -8.99 33.87 4.88
CA ALA A 9 -9.83 32.75 4.52
C ALA A 9 -9.46 31.60 5.47
N ALA A 10 -10.43 31.10 6.23
CA ALA A 10 -10.27 29.89 7.01
C ALA A 10 -10.07 28.73 6.00
N PHE A 11 -8.81 28.44 5.66
CA PHE A 11 -8.45 27.16 5.08
C PHE A 11 -8.83 26.11 6.14
N CYS A 12 -9.95 25.43 5.91
CA CYS A 12 -10.25 24.18 6.60
C CYS A 12 -9.01 23.30 6.45
N SER A 13 -8.37 22.93 7.56
CA SER A 13 -7.26 21.99 7.53
C SER A 13 -7.74 20.74 6.78
N PRO A 14 -7.08 20.30 5.70
CA PRO A 14 -7.58 19.19 4.91
C PRO A 14 -7.67 17.95 5.80
N GLU A 15 -8.85 17.33 5.81
CA GLU A 15 -9.05 16.00 6.39
C GLU A 15 -8.04 15.03 5.77
N LEU A 16 -7.48 14.14 6.58
CA LEU A 16 -6.48 13.17 6.13
C LEU A 16 -7.07 12.35 4.98
N THR A 17 -6.44 12.42 3.81
CA THR A 17 -6.89 11.64 2.63
C THR A 17 -6.02 10.41 2.47
N ASN A 18 -6.65 9.24 2.35
CA ASN A 18 -5.95 7.97 2.19
C ASN A 18 -5.94 7.53 0.71
N SER A 19 -4.75 7.32 0.17
CA SER A 19 -4.50 6.68 -1.13
C SER A 19 -3.80 5.34 -0.89
N PHE A 20 -4.33 4.26 -1.46
CA PHE A 20 -3.76 2.92 -1.31
C PHE A 20 -3.75 2.17 -2.64
N PHE A 21 -2.71 1.36 -2.82
CA PHE A 21 -2.50 0.60 -4.05
C PHE A 21 -2.41 -0.90 -3.73
N ILE A 22 -3.24 -1.70 -4.40
CA ILE A 22 -3.23 -3.16 -4.25
C ILE A 22 -2.07 -3.74 -5.08
N THR A 23 -0.99 -4.06 -4.38
CA THR A 23 0.23 -4.65 -4.93
C THR A 23 0.33 -6.14 -4.57
N SER A 24 1.54 -6.69 -4.53
CA SER A 24 1.84 -8.06 -4.08
C SER A 24 3.18 -8.08 -3.37
N LEU A 25 3.38 -9.02 -2.43
CA LEU A 25 4.71 -9.40 -1.91
C LEU A 25 5.74 -9.57 -3.04
N LEU A 26 5.29 -10.05 -4.20
CA LEU A 26 6.13 -10.27 -5.37
C LEU A 26 6.59 -9.00 -6.09
N GLY A 27 6.10 -7.83 -5.68
CA GLY A 27 6.64 -6.52 -6.04
C GLY A 27 7.75 -6.04 -5.10
N SER A 28 8.09 -6.81 -4.06
CA SER A 28 9.20 -6.52 -3.16
C SER A 28 10.53 -6.97 -3.77
N ILE A 29 11.39 -6.02 -4.11
CA ILE A 29 12.74 -6.28 -4.61
C ILE A 29 13.60 -6.87 -3.49
N GLY A 30 13.48 -6.36 -2.26
CA GLY A 30 14.19 -6.80 -1.08
C GLY A 30 13.81 -8.21 -0.63
N SER A 31 12.56 -8.64 -0.88
CA SER A 31 12.16 -10.03 -0.68
C SER A 31 12.55 -10.96 -1.84
N CYS A 32 13.09 -10.47 -2.95
CA CYS A 32 13.57 -11.30 -4.06
C CYS A 32 15.01 -11.77 -3.80
N THR A 33 15.15 -12.81 -2.97
CA THR A 33 16.44 -13.40 -2.58
C THR A 33 16.63 -14.77 -3.23
N LYS A 34 17.79 -15.42 -3.00
CA LYS A 34 18.01 -16.79 -3.48
C LYS A 34 17.00 -17.80 -2.91
N ASP A 35 16.57 -17.60 -1.67
CA ASP A 35 15.68 -18.53 -0.98
C ASP A 35 14.23 -18.39 -1.44
N THR A 36 13.84 -17.20 -1.92
CA THR A 36 12.49 -16.89 -2.38
C THR A 36 12.36 -16.83 -3.90
N ALA A 37 13.47 -16.88 -4.66
CA ALA A 37 13.50 -16.70 -6.10
C ALA A 37 12.51 -17.60 -6.86
N ALA A 38 12.32 -18.85 -6.42
CA ALA A 38 11.37 -19.78 -7.04
C ALA A 38 9.93 -19.25 -7.03
N LEU A 39 9.52 -18.56 -5.97
CA LEU A 39 8.21 -17.93 -5.89
C LEU A 39 8.11 -16.78 -6.91
N PHE A 40 9.11 -15.92 -7.00
CA PHE A 40 9.12 -14.79 -7.94
C PHE A 40 9.11 -15.23 -9.40
N THR A 41 9.87 -16.28 -9.73
CA THR A 41 9.92 -16.81 -11.10
C THR A 41 8.64 -17.56 -11.48
N GLN A 42 7.96 -18.21 -10.53
CA GLN A 42 6.68 -18.89 -10.77
C GLN A 42 5.60 -17.93 -11.28
N PHE A 43 5.52 -16.71 -10.74
CA PHE A 43 4.55 -15.70 -11.18
C PHE A 43 5.04 -14.86 -12.39
N GLY A 44 6.32 -15.01 -12.77
CA GLY A 44 6.90 -14.46 -13.98
C GLY A 44 7.28 -12.98 -13.92
N TYR A 45 8.23 -12.58 -14.77
CA TYR A 45 8.80 -11.23 -14.78
C TYR A 45 7.77 -10.13 -15.00
N GLY A 46 6.74 -10.37 -15.83
CA GLY A 46 5.71 -9.36 -16.12
C GLY A 46 4.90 -8.98 -14.88
N TYR A 47 4.42 -9.98 -14.13
CA TYR A 47 3.66 -9.74 -12.91
C TYR A 47 4.53 -9.07 -11.84
N THR A 48 5.69 -9.64 -11.53
CA THR A 48 6.58 -9.13 -10.46
C THR A 48 7.08 -7.72 -10.76
N SER A 49 7.53 -7.44 -11.98
CA SER A 49 7.98 -6.10 -12.38
C SER A 49 6.84 -5.07 -12.37
N SER A 50 5.63 -5.44 -12.80
CA SER A 50 4.48 -4.51 -12.75
C SER A 50 4.12 -4.12 -11.31
N LYS A 51 4.22 -5.05 -10.36
CA LYS A 51 3.97 -4.78 -8.94
C LYS A 51 5.10 -3.98 -8.29
N ALA A 52 6.35 -4.22 -8.70
CA ALA A 52 7.49 -3.39 -8.30
C ALA A 52 7.39 -1.96 -8.85
N ALA A 53 6.95 -1.79 -10.09
CA ALA A 53 6.71 -0.48 -10.69
C ALA A 53 5.59 0.28 -9.97
N LEU A 54 4.48 -0.40 -9.62
CA LEU A 54 3.42 0.18 -8.81
C LEU A 54 3.92 0.60 -7.42
N ASN A 55 4.78 -0.20 -6.81
CA ASN A 55 5.44 0.14 -5.55
C ASN A 55 6.27 1.43 -5.65
N MET A 56 7.02 1.61 -6.75
CA MET A 56 7.76 2.86 -7.00
C MET A 56 6.82 4.06 -7.16
N ILE A 57 5.69 3.89 -7.86
CA ILE A 57 4.66 4.95 -7.99
C ILE A 57 4.14 5.35 -6.61
N THR A 58 3.80 4.38 -5.74
CA THR A 58 3.39 4.66 -4.36
C THR A 58 4.45 5.47 -3.61
N ARG A 59 5.73 5.12 -3.75
CA ARG A 59 6.83 5.86 -3.10
C ARG A 59 6.96 7.29 -3.59
N LEU A 60 6.79 7.53 -4.89
CA LEU A 60 6.78 8.90 -5.44
C LEU A 60 5.62 9.70 -4.87
N LEU A 61 4.40 9.14 -4.89
CA LEU A 61 3.21 9.80 -4.35
C LEU A 61 3.33 10.10 -2.85
N ALA A 62 3.93 9.19 -2.08
CA ALA A 62 4.18 9.41 -0.65
C ALA A 62 5.08 10.60 -0.37
N VAL A 63 6.05 10.88 -1.26
CA VAL A 63 6.95 12.04 -1.15
C VAL A 63 6.25 13.30 -1.67
N GLU A 64 5.64 13.24 -2.85
CA GLU A 64 5.03 14.39 -3.52
C GLU A 64 3.82 14.94 -2.76
N LEU A 65 3.02 14.07 -2.14
CA LEU A 65 1.78 14.46 -1.48
C LEU A 65 1.92 14.62 0.04
N HIS A 66 3.13 14.46 0.58
CA HIS A 66 3.39 14.54 2.03
C HIS A 66 2.89 15.86 2.63
N GLU A 67 3.19 16.99 1.98
CA GLU A 67 2.77 18.33 2.44
C GLU A 67 1.26 18.58 2.29
N SER A 68 0.56 17.75 1.51
CA SER A 68 -0.88 17.87 1.25
C SER A 68 -1.75 17.04 2.20
N ASN A 69 -1.19 16.45 3.26
CA ASN A 69 -1.89 15.53 4.17
C ASN A 69 -2.55 14.34 3.45
N ILE A 70 -1.87 13.81 2.42
CA ILE A 70 -2.32 12.59 1.73
C ILE A 70 -1.37 11.45 2.08
N VAL A 71 -1.93 10.38 2.62
CA VAL A 71 -1.21 9.13 2.89
C VAL A 71 -1.20 8.29 1.63
N ALA A 72 -0.04 7.83 1.18
CA ALA A 72 0.09 6.89 0.07
C ALA A 72 0.76 5.58 0.54
N VAL A 73 0.07 4.44 0.38
CA VAL A 73 0.55 3.13 0.87
C VAL A 73 0.39 2.02 -0.16
N SER A 74 1.28 1.03 -0.10
CA SER A 74 1.21 -0.20 -0.88
C SER A 74 0.67 -1.31 0.01
N LEU A 75 -0.29 -2.09 -0.49
CA LEU A 75 -0.93 -3.19 0.25
C LEU A 75 -0.72 -4.51 -0.50
N HIS A 76 -0.11 -5.51 0.15
CA HIS A 76 -0.21 -6.90 -0.28
C HIS A 76 -1.46 -7.52 0.37
N PRO A 77 -2.50 -7.88 -0.42
CA PRO A 77 -3.78 -8.38 0.11
C PRO A 77 -3.73 -9.84 0.59
N GLY A 78 -2.55 -10.48 0.52
CA GLY A 78 -2.37 -11.92 0.67
C GLY A 78 -2.64 -12.72 -0.61
N TYR A 79 -2.51 -14.04 -0.50
CA TYR A 79 -2.83 -14.96 -1.59
C TYR A 79 -4.32 -15.36 -1.56
N VAL A 80 -5.14 -14.55 -2.24
CA VAL A 80 -6.62 -14.56 -2.16
C VAL A 80 -7.27 -15.45 -3.23
N ASP A 81 -8.23 -16.27 -2.83
CA ASP A 81 -9.03 -17.15 -3.70
C ASP A 81 -9.92 -16.34 -4.65
N THR A 82 -9.40 -16.14 -5.85
CA THR A 82 -9.99 -15.38 -6.96
C THR A 82 -9.62 -16.04 -8.29
N ASP A 83 -10.26 -15.60 -9.38
CA ASP A 83 -9.92 -16.03 -10.74
C ASP A 83 -8.43 -15.88 -11.06
N MET A 84 -7.76 -14.85 -10.54
CA MET A 84 -6.31 -14.62 -10.74
C MET A 84 -5.43 -15.72 -10.14
N THR A 85 -5.93 -16.41 -9.12
CA THR A 85 -5.21 -17.50 -8.43
C THR A 85 -5.63 -18.88 -8.89
N GLU A 86 -6.62 -18.98 -9.79
CA GLU A 86 -7.08 -20.24 -10.39
C GLU A 86 -7.38 -21.34 -9.35
N GLY A 87 -7.96 -20.97 -8.20
CA GLY A 87 -8.30 -21.90 -7.11
C GLY A 87 -7.11 -22.45 -6.31
N LYS A 88 -5.91 -21.90 -6.47
CA LYS A 88 -4.70 -22.31 -5.72
C LYS A 88 -4.59 -21.63 -4.35
N ALA A 89 -5.39 -20.59 -4.11
CA ALA A 89 -5.40 -19.83 -2.87
C ALA A 89 -6.52 -20.31 -1.93
N THR A 90 -6.33 -20.11 -0.63
CA THR A 90 -7.29 -20.49 0.42
C THR A 90 -7.85 -19.31 1.21
N LEU A 91 -7.23 -18.12 1.10
CA LEU A 91 -7.69 -16.91 1.77
C LEU A 91 -8.93 -16.37 1.06
N LYS A 92 -10.05 -16.20 1.79
CA LYS A 92 -11.29 -15.71 1.17
C LYS A 92 -11.18 -14.23 0.81
N PRO A 93 -11.81 -13.79 -0.30
CA PRO A 93 -11.91 -12.37 -0.64
C PRO A 93 -12.49 -11.51 0.48
N SER A 94 -13.50 -12.01 1.20
CA SER A 94 -14.11 -11.30 2.34
C SER A 94 -13.11 -10.98 3.43
N ASP A 95 -12.21 -11.92 3.74
CA ASP A 95 -11.26 -11.82 4.84
C ASP A 95 -10.13 -10.86 4.46
N SER A 96 -9.67 -10.92 3.20
CA SER A 96 -8.69 -9.98 2.64
C SER A 96 -9.23 -8.54 2.62
N VAL A 97 -10.48 -8.33 2.18
CA VAL A 97 -11.11 -7.00 2.14
C VAL A 97 -11.36 -6.45 3.55
N ALA A 98 -11.78 -7.30 4.49
CA ALA A 98 -11.93 -6.89 5.89
C ALA A 98 -10.60 -6.40 6.46
N ALA A 99 -9.50 -7.14 6.26
CA ALA A 99 -8.17 -6.74 6.70
C ALA A 99 -7.68 -5.43 6.04
N MET A 100 -7.94 -5.25 4.73
CA MET A 100 -7.61 -4.00 4.03
C MET A 100 -8.39 -2.81 4.59
N THR A 101 -9.70 -2.97 4.79
CA THR A 101 -10.57 -1.90 5.31
C THR A 101 -10.16 -1.52 6.73
N ASP A 102 -9.88 -2.50 7.58
CA ASP A 102 -9.39 -2.30 8.94
C ASP A 102 -8.06 -1.55 8.99
N LEU A 103 -7.14 -1.83 8.07
CA LEU A 103 -5.89 -1.08 7.95
C LEU A 103 -6.15 0.36 7.49
N ILE A 104 -6.95 0.54 6.43
CA ILE A 104 -7.24 1.86 5.82
C ILE A 104 -7.86 2.82 6.83
N THR A 105 -8.77 2.33 7.69
CA THR A 105 -9.39 3.15 8.77
C THR A 105 -8.43 3.57 9.87
N LYS A 106 -7.25 2.95 9.96
CA LYS A 106 -6.23 3.18 10.99
C LYS A 106 -4.99 3.89 10.44
N LEU A 107 -4.96 4.25 9.16
CA LEU A 107 -3.84 4.96 8.56
C LEU A 107 -3.67 6.34 9.19
N THR A 108 -2.41 6.69 9.41
CA THR A 108 -1.96 7.98 9.92
C THR A 108 -0.93 8.59 8.97
N PRO A 109 -0.58 9.89 9.09
CA PRO A 109 0.51 10.47 8.31
C PRO A 109 1.81 9.65 8.36
N GLU A 110 2.16 9.07 9.52
CA GLU A 110 3.35 8.21 9.71
C GLU A 110 3.25 6.85 8.98
N SER A 111 2.08 6.53 8.43
CA SER A 111 1.87 5.35 7.61
C SER A 111 2.29 5.57 6.16
N THR A 112 2.45 6.84 5.72
CA THR A 112 2.78 7.16 4.34
C THR A 112 4.11 6.54 3.91
N GLY A 113 4.14 6.03 2.67
CA GLY A 113 5.32 5.39 2.11
C GLY A 113 5.65 4.03 2.71
N LYS A 114 4.71 3.36 3.40
CA LYS A 114 4.87 1.98 3.87
C LYS A 114 4.30 0.95 2.90
N PHE A 115 4.83 -0.26 2.99
CA PHE A 115 4.37 -1.42 2.25
C PHE A 115 3.83 -2.47 3.22
N PHE A 116 2.52 -2.55 3.37
CA PHE A 116 1.86 -3.42 4.33
C PHE A 116 1.60 -4.82 3.77
N ASN A 117 1.77 -5.83 4.62
CA ASN A 117 1.31 -7.19 4.37
C ASN A 117 0.05 -7.49 5.18
N LEU A 118 -0.96 -8.01 4.49
CA LEU A 118 -2.23 -8.43 5.08
C LEU A 118 -2.47 -9.93 4.94
N ASP A 119 -1.47 -10.69 4.45
CA ASP A 119 -1.54 -12.14 4.42
C ASP A 119 -1.41 -12.72 5.84
N PRO A 120 -2.43 -13.39 6.38
CA PRO A 120 -2.35 -14.00 7.70
C PRO A 120 -1.32 -15.15 7.79
N GLN A 121 -0.89 -15.69 6.65
CA GLN A 121 0.11 -16.78 6.60
C GLN A 121 1.55 -16.27 6.67
N THR A 122 1.77 -14.96 6.45
CA THR A 122 3.11 -14.37 6.51
C THR A 122 3.22 -13.48 7.75
N PRO A 123 4.03 -13.84 8.77
CA PRO A 123 4.03 -13.17 10.07
C PRO A 123 4.86 -11.87 10.10
N VAL A 124 4.81 -11.09 9.02
CA VAL A 124 5.41 -9.75 8.96
C VAL A 124 4.32 -8.76 8.58
N SER A 125 4.23 -7.64 9.29
CA SER A 125 3.19 -6.63 9.04
C SER A 125 3.61 -5.61 7.98
N GLU A 126 4.91 -5.40 7.81
CA GLU A 126 5.50 -4.49 6.83
C GLU A 126 6.55 -5.26 6.02
N LEU A 127 6.48 -5.11 4.71
CA LEU A 127 7.37 -5.75 3.75
C LEU A 127 8.52 -4.82 3.38
N PRO A 128 9.71 -5.37 3.10
CA PRO A 128 10.74 -4.60 2.44
C PRO A 128 10.28 -4.18 1.03
N TRP A 129 10.84 -3.09 0.53
CA TRP A 129 10.60 -2.64 -0.85
C TRP A 129 11.29 -3.49 -1.88
#